data_AF-A0A1V4W7N7-F1
#
_entry.id   AF-A0A1V4W7N7-F1
#
_cell.length_a   1.000
_cell.length_b   1.000
_cell.length_c   1.000
_cell.angle_alpha   90.00
_cell.angle_beta   90.00
_cell.angle_gamma   90.00
#
_symmetry.space_group_name_H-M   'P 1'
#
loop_
_entity.id
_entity.type
_entity.pdbx_description
1 polymer ?
#
loop_
_entity_poly.entity_id
_entity_poly.type
_entity_poly.pdbx_seq_one_letter_code
_entity_poly.pdbx_strand_id
1 'polypeptide(L)'
;MMTGKNIRSFALMLIVGLSFTGCAGIGPGTVSRDRSDYTATISDSWKHQMLFNMVKIRYGDAPVFLDVSSVISQYQIGGQINLGTTINNNPWSTSQSLGAMGQYVDRPTITYTPILGDKFARSLMSPVPPSAILSLMQAGYPVDLIFRMLVQEINGVRNRFGGEARARSADPEFYALLHRMRKIQSAGAIGLRVSKIDKLEAALMVFRGKRDPAVDVLAGEVRKILGLNPQAAEFNVVYGAIPRNDKEIAILTRSFLEVIVDLSADIEVPAVHVEEKRVGPTHMERTVTGETIKPLIHIRSSSEKPGDAFVVVPYRNTYFWIDDRDLMSKKIFSFLMFVFTLVETGEKGTTPIVTVPTG
;
A
#
# COMPACT_ATOMS: atom_id res chain seq x y z
N MET A 1 76.40 -3.24 -2.35
CA MET A 1 76.48 -4.67 -1.96
C MET A 1 75.87 -4.81 -0.56
N MET A 2 74.53 -4.92 -0.47
CA MET A 2 73.83 -5.19 0.80
C MET A 2 73.53 -6.69 0.85
N THR A 3 74.09 -7.35 1.85
CA THR A 3 74.06 -8.79 2.11
C THR A 3 72.64 -9.33 2.32
N GLY A 4 72.33 -10.48 1.70
CA GLY A 4 71.00 -11.12 1.62
C GLY A 4 70.32 -11.52 2.94
N LYS A 5 70.90 -11.19 4.10
CA LYS A 5 70.27 -11.37 5.41
C LYS A 5 69.15 -10.34 5.66
N ASN A 6 69.28 -9.13 5.09
CA ASN A 6 68.32 -8.04 5.29
C ASN A 6 67.01 -8.24 4.49
N ILE A 7 67.05 -8.97 3.38
CA ILE A 7 65.88 -9.26 2.54
C ILE A 7 64.94 -10.26 3.22
N ARG A 8 65.48 -11.26 3.94
CA ARG A 8 64.67 -12.23 4.70
C ARG A 8 63.97 -11.60 5.90
N SER A 9 64.61 -10.69 6.61
CA SER A 9 63.96 -9.94 7.70
C SER A 9 62.89 -8.96 7.19
N PHE A 10 63.09 -8.33 6.03
CA PHE A 10 62.07 -7.46 5.42
C PHE A 10 60.84 -8.25 4.94
N ALA A 11 61.05 -9.43 4.34
CA ALA A 11 59.96 -10.30 3.89
C ALA A 11 59.15 -10.87 5.07
N LEU A 12 59.80 -11.23 6.19
CA LEU A 12 59.11 -11.71 7.39
C LEU A 12 58.30 -10.59 8.06
N MET A 13 58.81 -9.35 8.06
CA MET A 13 58.12 -8.18 8.61
C MET A 13 56.93 -7.74 7.74
N LEU A 14 57.00 -7.95 6.41
CA LEU A 14 55.89 -7.73 5.48
C LEU A 14 54.75 -8.75 5.68
N ILE A 15 55.09 -10.02 5.92
CA ILE A 15 54.11 -11.11 6.13
C ILE A 15 53.41 -10.99 7.49
N VAL A 16 54.12 -10.57 8.54
CA VAL A 16 53.51 -10.28 9.85
C VAL A 16 52.65 -9.01 9.80
N GLY A 17 53.01 -8.01 8.99
CA GLY A 17 52.18 -6.81 8.76
C GLY A 17 50.86 -7.09 8.03
N LEU A 18 50.85 -8.04 7.08
CA LEU A 18 49.65 -8.48 6.35
C LEU A 18 48.71 -9.36 7.19
N SER A 19 49.17 -9.88 8.32
CA SER A 19 48.36 -10.72 9.22
C SER A 19 47.44 -9.90 10.14
N PHE A 20 47.59 -8.57 10.19
CA PHE A 20 46.80 -7.68 11.05
C PHE A 20 45.68 -6.91 10.33
N THR A 21 45.52 -7.06 9.01
CA THR A 21 44.47 -6.35 8.24
C THR A 21 43.22 -7.20 7.95
N GLY A 22 43.10 -8.38 8.57
CA GLY A 22 42.15 -9.41 8.15
C GLY A 22 41.12 -9.83 9.20
N CYS A 23 40.43 -8.89 9.88
CA CYS A 23 39.20 -9.17 10.65
C CYS A 23 38.26 -7.95 10.70
N ALA A 24 38.22 -7.15 9.63
CA ALA A 24 37.22 -6.09 9.49
C ALA A 24 35.87 -6.70 9.07
N GLY A 25 35.10 -7.14 10.07
CA GLY A 25 33.63 -7.11 10.05
C GLY A 25 32.90 -8.14 9.18
N ILE A 26 32.94 -9.42 9.57
CA ILE A 26 31.81 -10.32 9.31
C ILE A 26 31.08 -10.47 10.65
N GLY A 27 30.12 -9.56 10.86
CA GLY A 27 29.38 -9.35 12.10
C GLY A 27 28.26 -8.30 11.87
N PRO A 28 27.47 -7.91 12.91
CA PRO A 28 26.06 -7.44 12.89
C PRO A 28 25.62 -6.33 11.91
N GLY A 29 26.55 -5.72 11.16
CA GLY A 29 26.26 -4.71 10.14
C GLY A 29 25.56 -5.24 8.89
N THR A 30 25.74 -6.52 8.53
CA THR A 30 25.01 -7.14 7.41
C THR A 30 23.51 -7.22 7.72
N VAL A 31 23.14 -7.68 8.93
CA VAL A 31 21.73 -7.78 9.37
C VAL A 31 20.98 -6.45 9.30
N SER A 32 21.64 -5.33 9.64
CA SER A 32 21.00 -4.01 9.56
C SER A 32 20.79 -3.53 8.12
N ARG A 33 21.76 -3.79 7.23
CA ARG A 33 21.68 -3.50 5.79
C ARG A 33 20.64 -4.39 5.10
N ASP A 34 20.64 -5.66 5.45
CA ASP A 34 19.71 -6.65 4.91
C ASP A 34 18.28 -6.31 5.34
N ARG A 35 18.05 -5.89 6.60
CA ARG A 35 16.72 -5.45 7.06
C ARG A 35 16.16 -4.26 6.29
N SER A 36 16.98 -3.26 5.94
CA SER A 36 16.53 -2.13 5.12
C SER A 36 16.22 -2.55 3.69
N ASP A 37 17.07 -3.38 3.08
CA ASP A 37 16.89 -3.88 1.72
C ASP A 37 15.66 -4.81 1.62
N TYR A 38 15.43 -5.62 2.65
CA TYR A 38 14.22 -6.46 2.77
C TYR A 38 12.95 -5.63 2.95
N THR A 39 12.96 -4.63 3.83
CA THR A 39 11.78 -3.78 4.05
C THR A 39 11.41 -3.01 2.78
N ALA A 40 12.42 -2.52 2.04
CA ALA A 40 12.22 -1.89 0.74
C ALA A 40 11.61 -2.87 -0.28
N THR A 41 12.18 -4.08 -0.38
CA THR A 41 11.70 -5.12 -1.32
C THR A 41 10.27 -5.56 -1.02
N ILE A 42 9.90 -5.74 0.26
CA ILE A 42 8.53 -6.07 0.69
C ILE A 42 7.58 -4.94 0.32
N SER A 43 7.95 -3.69 0.61
CA SER A 43 7.15 -2.51 0.28
C SER A 43 6.94 -2.39 -1.24
N ASP A 44 7.98 -2.62 -2.03
CA ASP A 44 7.89 -2.62 -3.49
C ASP A 44 7.04 -3.76 -4.03
N SER A 45 7.16 -4.97 -3.48
CA SER A 45 6.31 -6.10 -3.84
C SER A 45 4.83 -5.79 -3.58
N TRP A 46 4.51 -5.17 -2.44
CA TRP A 46 3.14 -4.82 -2.10
C TRP A 46 2.55 -3.76 -3.04
N LYS A 47 3.33 -2.71 -3.38
CA LYS A 47 2.95 -1.73 -4.41
C LYS A 47 2.68 -2.41 -5.76
N HIS A 48 3.58 -3.30 -6.20
CA HIS A 48 3.43 -4.03 -7.46
C HIS A 48 2.17 -4.89 -7.47
N GLN A 49 1.94 -5.68 -6.43
CA GLN A 49 0.76 -6.53 -6.31
C GLN A 49 -0.53 -5.71 -6.33
N MET A 50 -0.55 -4.58 -5.62
CA MET A 50 -1.70 -3.69 -5.59
C MET A 50 -2.00 -3.12 -6.99
N LEU A 51 -1.01 -2.51 -7.66
CA LEU A 51 -1.20 -1.98 -9.01
C LEU A 51 -1.58 -3.08 -10.01
N PHE A 52 -0.95 -4.25 -9.92
CA PHE A 52 -1.25 -5.38 -10.79
C PHE A 52 -2.69 -5.84 -10.64
N ASN A 53 -3.20 -5.93 -9.41
CA ASN A 53 -4.60 -6.28 -9.16
C ASN A 53 -5.58 -5.21 -9.65
N MET A 54 -5.25 -3.92 -9.55
CA MET A 54 -6.06 -2.85 -10.14
C MET A 54 -6.16 -3.01 -11.66
N VAL A 55 -5.04 -3.28 -12.33
CA VAL A 55 -5.01 -3.53 -13.78
C VAL A 55 -5.78 -4.79 -14.13
N LYS A 56 -5.62 -5.89 -13.39
CA LYS A 56 -6.42 -7.12 -13.61
C LYS A 56 -7.92 -6.86 -13.54
N ILE A 57 -8.38 -6.19 -12.48
CA ILE A 57 -9.78 -5.81 -12.31
C ILE A 57 -10.25 -4.93 -13.48
N ARG A 58 -9.40 -4.02 -13.94
CA ARG A 58 -9.71 -3.17 -15.11
C ARG A 58 -9.98 -3.97 -16.38
N TYR A 59 -9.28 -5.10 -16.58
CA TYR A 59 -9.46 -6.01 -17.71
C TYR A 59 -10.44 -7.17 -17.43
N GLY A 60 -11.18 -7.13 -16.32
CA GLY A 60 -12.17 -8.15 -15.96
C GLY A 60 -11.59 -9.43 -15.36
N ASP A 61 -10.32 -9.46 -14.99
CA ASP A 61 -9.69 -10.59 -14.32
C ASP A 61 -9.91 -10.55 -12.80
N ALA A 62 -9.91 -11.72 -12.15
CA ALA A 62 -10.00 -11.82 -10.69
C ALA A 62 -8.69 -11.35 -10.00
N PRO A 63 -8.77 -10.50 -8.95
CA PRO A 63 -7.61 -10.10 -8.16
C PRO A 63 -7.08 -11.27 -7.32
N VAL A 64 -5.76 -11.29 -7.07
CA VAL A 64 -5.12 -12.28 -6.19
C VAL A 64 -4.23 -11.56 -5.20
N PHE A 65 -4.47 -11.74 -3.90
CA PHE A 65 -3.62 -11.20 -2.85
C PHE A 65 -2.84 -12.32 -2.16
N LEU A 66 -1.51 -12.17 -2.13
CA LEU A 66 -0.59 -13.01 -1.36
C LEU A 66 -0.21 -12.27 -0.07
N ASP A 67 -0.20 -12.99 1.05
CA ASP A 67 0.36 -12.52 2.32
C ASP A 67 1.75 -13.12 2.52
N VAL A 68 2.68 -12.34 3.07
CA VAL A 68 4.03 -12.79 3.41
C VAL A 68 4.01 -13.23 4.87
N SER A 69 3.73 -14.52 5.10
CA SER A 69 3.47 -15.06 6.43
C SER A 69 4.72 -15.20 7.29
N SER A 70 5.88 -15.48 6.68
CA SER A 70 7.17 -15.45 7.37
C SER A 70 8.34 -15.39 6.40
N VAL A 71 9.41 -14.71 6.81
CA VAL A 71 10.71 -14.74 6.14
C VAL A 71 11.68 -15.46 7.08
N ILE A 72 12.13 -16.66 6.69
CA ILE A 72 13.15 -17.40 7.43
C ILE A 72 14.45 -17.30 6.63
N SER A 73 15.42 -16.54 7.15
CA SER A 73 16.79 -16.55 6.63
C SER A 73 17.55 -17.69 7.28
N GLN A 74 17.98 -18.68 6.48
CA GLN A 74 18.90 -19.72 6.92
C GLN A 74 20.30 -19.36 6.44
N TYR A 75 21.19 -19.06 7.39
CA TYR A 75 22.60 -18.83 7.10
C TYR A 75 23.35 -20.16 7.23
N GLN A 76 23.84 -20.72 6.13
CA GLN A 76 24.78 -21.84 6.15
C GLN A 76 26.17 -21.34 5.78
N ILE A 77 27.05 -21.24 6.78
CA ILE A 77 28.48 -21.03 6.56
C ILE A 77 29.16 -22.39 6.65
N GLY A 78 29.35 -23.03 5.50
CA GLY A 78 30.13 -24.25 5.36
C GLY A 78 31.54 -23.92 4.87
N GLY A 79 32.54 -24.11 5.72
CA GLY A 79 33.95 -24.10 5.33
C GLY A 79 34.50 -25.52 5.39
N GLN A 80 34.79 -26.14 4.25
CA GLN A 80 35.48 -27.43 4.22
C GLN A 80 36.97 -27.17 4.00
N ILE A 81 37.76 -27.29 5.06
CA ILE A 81 39.23 -27.20 4.99
C ILE A 81 39.77 -28.61 4.79
N ASN A 82 40.01 -29.01 3.55
CA ASN A 82 40.71 -30.26 3.26
C ASN A 82 42.22 -30.05 3.40
N LEU A 83 42.76 -30.31 4.59
CA LEU A 83 44.20 -30.42 4.83
C LEU A 83 44.66 -31.86 4.57
N GLY A 84 44.85 -32.20 3.30
CA GLY A 84 45.48 -33.45 2.87
C GLY A 84 46.87 -33.19 2.29
N THR A 85 47.91 -33.76 2.89
CA THR A 85 49.24 -33.81 2.27
C THR A 85 49.43 -35.20 1.66
N THR A 86 49.41 -35.29 0.33
CA THR A 86 49.76 -36.54 -0.36
C THR A 86 51.24 -36.46 -0.73
N ILE A 87 52.11 -37.11 0.06
CA ILE A 87 53.52 -37.27 -0.29
C ILE A 87 53.61 -38.48 -1.24
N ASN A 88 53.65 -38.21 -2.54
CA ASN A 88 53.96 -39.23 -3.54
C ASN A 88 55.44 -39.11 -3.93
N ASN A 89 56.21 -40.16 -3.68
CA ASN A 89 57.66 -40.18 -3.91
C ASN A 89 57.94 -40.67 -5.34
N ASN A 90 57.68 -39.83 -6.35
CA ASN A 90 58.07 -40.10 -7.75
C ASN A 90 58.82 -38.87 -8.32
N PRO A 91 59.96 -39.02 -9.02
CA PRO A 91 60.88 -37.90 -9.28
C PRO A 91 60.45 -36.90 -10.37
N TRP A 92 59.22 -37.01 -10.91
CA TRP A 92 58.83 -36.33 -12.15
C TRP A 92 57.49 -35.55 -12.09
N SER A 93 56.83 -35.45 -10.93
CA SER A 93 55.74 -34.48 -10.77
C SER A 93 55.54 -34.05 -9.32
N THR A 94 55.84 -32.77 -9.04
CA THR A 94 55.39 -32.09 -7.82
C THR A 94 54.18 -31.25 -8.19
N SER A 95 52.99 -31.64 -7.74
CA SER A 95 51.82 -30.77 -7.78
C SER A 95 51.35 -30.50 -6.35
N GLN A 96 51.60 -29.28 -5.86
CA GLN A 96 50.92 -28.73 -4.70
C GLN A 96 49.61 -28.09 -5.20
N SER A 97 48.46 -28.64 -4.80
CA SER A 97 47.19 -27.93 -4.94
C SER A 97 46.79 -27.37 -3.57
N LEU A 98 46.70 -26.04 -3.49
CA LEU A 98 46.13 -25.32 -2.36
C LEU A 98 44.82 -24.72 -2.88
N GLY A 99 43.68 -25.30 -2.50
CA GLY A 99 42.36 -24.83 -2.90
C GLY A 99 41.54 -24.44 -1.68
N ALA A 100 41.25 -23.15 -1.52
CA ALA A 100 40.20 -22.70 -0.60
C ALA A 100 38.91 -22.55 -1.41
N MET A 101 37.91 -23.40 -1.15
CA MET A 101 36.57 -23.23 -1.72
C MET A 101 35.66 -22.69 -0.62
N GLY A 102 35.41 -21.38 -0.64
CA GLY A 102 34.37 -20.77 0.18
C GLY A 102 33.04 -20.84 -0.57
N GLN A 103 32.06 -21.55 -0.02
CA GLN A 103 30.69 -21.51 -0.54
C GLN A 103 29.84 -20.63 0.38
N TYR A 104 29.53 -19.43 -0.08
CA TYR A 104 28.51 -18.58 0.54
C TYR A 104 27.18 -18.87 -0.16
N VAL A 105 26.25 -19.54 0.54
CA VAL A 105 24.91 -19.85 0.02
C VAL A 105 23.90 -19.14 0.89
N ASP A 106 23.29 -18.09 0.32
CA ASP A 106 22.12 -17.42 0.88
C ASP A 106 20.89 -17.82 0.06
N ARG A 107 19.94 -18.52 0.70
CA ARG A 107 18.65 -18.91 0.10
C ARG A 107 17.52 -18.53 1.06
N PRO A 108 17.06 -17.26 1.04
CA PRO A 108 15.89 -16.90 1.82
C PRO A 108 14.69 -17.68 1.28
N THR A 109 14.05 -18.48 2.13
CA THR A 109 12.77 -19.08 1.79
C THR A 109 11.67 -18.10 2.17
N ILE A 110 11.07 -17.47 1.17
CA ILE A 110 9.90 -16.61 1.37
C ILE A 110 8.66 -17.48 1.27
N THR A 111 7.96 -17.67 2.38
CA THR A 111 6.69 -18.40 2.37
C THR A 111 5.57 -17.42 2.02
N TYR A 112 5.02 -17.56 0.81
CA TYR A 112 3.81 -16.85 0.42
C TYR A 112 2.60 -17.71 0.77
N THR A 113 1.69 -17.18 1.59
CA THR A 113 0.42 -17.84 1.86
C THR A 113 -0.67 -17.06 1.12
N PRO A 114 -1.31 -17.63 0.08
CA PRO A 114 -2.35 -16.91 -0.63
C PRO A 114 -3.53 -16.69 0.31
N ILE A 115 -4.09 -15.47 0.32
CA ILE A 115 -5.34 -15.22 1.02
C ILE A 115 -6.45 -15.85 0.17
N LEU A 116 -6.92 -17.03 0.56
CA LEU A 116 -7.94 -17.80 -0.15
C LEU A 116 -9.21 -17.98 0.70
N GLY A 117 -10.34 -18.22 0.03
CA GLY A 117 -11.60 -18.57 0.67
C GLY A 117 -12.24 -17.42 1.46
N ASP A 118 -12.82 -17.75 2.61
CA ASP A 118 -13.65 -16.82 3.39
C ASP A 118 -12.89 -15.59 3.90
N LYS A 119 -11.61 -15.73 4.25
CA LYS A 119 -10.79 -14.61 4.75
C LYS A 119 -10.59 -13.56 3.64
N PHE A 120 -10.35 -14.00 2.41
CA PHE A 120 -10.25 -13.13 1.25
C PHE A 120 -11.58 -12.44 0.96
N ALA A 121 -12.67 -13.22 0.90
CA ALA A 121 -13.99 -12.69 0.63
C ALA A 121 -14.39 -11.64 1.68
N ARG A 122 -14.16 -11.89 2.97
CA ARG A 122 -14.46 -10.92 4.02
C ARG A 122 -13.57 -9.68 3.92
N SER A 123 -12.24 -9.83 3.83
CA SER A 123 -11.33 -8.69 3.76
C SER A 123 -11.61 -7.76 2.57
N LEU A 124 -12.00 -8.32 1.42
CA LEU A 124 -12.23 -7.54 0.21
C LEU A 124 -13.66 -7.01 0.08
N MET A 125 -14.66 -7.77 0.56
CA MET A 125 -16.08 -7.47 0.36
C MET A 125 -16.73 -6.79 1.57
N SER A 126 -16.13 -6.84 2.76
CA SER A 126 -16.67 -6.13 3.91
C SER A 126 -16.51 -4.63 3.74
N PRO A 127 -17.60 -3.85 3.90
CA PRO A 127 -17.53 -2.39 3.89
C PRO A 127 -16.65 -1.84 5.01
N VAL A 128 -15.96 -0.72 4.75
CA VAL A 128 -15.19 -0.02 5.79
C VAL A 128 -16.15 0.52 6.85
N PRO A 129 -15.98 0.23 8.15
CA PRO A 129 -16.91 0.72 9.16
C PRO A 129 -16.89 2.25 9.24
N PRO A 130 -18.04 2.94 9.43
CA PRO A 130 -18.05 4.40 9.56
C PRO A 130 -17.16 4.93 10.68
N SER A 131 -16.99 4.20 11.78
CA SER A 131 -16.08 4.60 12.87
C SER A 131 -14.61 4.69 12.43
N ALA A 132 -14.16 3.84 11.49
CA ALA A 132 -12.83 3.95 10.90
C ALA A 132 -12.69 5.22 10.05
N ILE A 133 -13.70 5.57 9.24
CA ILE A 133 -13.74 6.81 8.45
C ILE A 133 -13.63 8.04 9.36
N LEU A 134 -14.41 8.04 10.45
CA LEU A 134 -14.39 9.15 11.41
C LEU A 134 -13.05 9.23 12.16
N SER A 135 -12.43 8.10 12.47
CA SER A 135 -11.08 8.06 13.05
C SER A 135 -10.04 8.66 12.11
N LEU A 136 -10.12 8.40 10.80
CA LEU A 136 -9.26 9.02 9.79
C LEU A 136 -9.48 10.54 9.72
N MET A 137 -10.74 10.99 9.75
CA MET A 137 -11.05 12.42 9.77
C MET A 137 -10.50 13.11 11.03
N GLN A 138 -10.58 12.45 12.19
CA GLN A 138 -10.02 12.95 13.46
C GLN A 138 -8.49 12.99 13.43
N ALA A 139 -7.84 12.04 12.74
CA ALA A 139 -6.41 12.04 12.49
C ALA A 139 -5.95 13.13 11.50
N GLY A 140 -6.89 13.91 10.94
CA GLY A 140 -6.59 15.05 10.06
C GLY A 140 -6.56 14.72 8.57
N TYR A 141 -6.93 13.50 8.17
CA TYR A 141 -7.04 13.17 6.75
C TYR A 141 -8.17 13.99 6.09
N PRO A 142 -7.98 14.48 4.85
CA PRO A 142 -8.97 15.34 4.19
C PRO A 142 -10.31 14.64 3.98
N VAL A 143 -11.40 15.25 4.45
CA VAL A 143 -12.75 14.68 4.36
C VAL A 143 -13.19 14.46 2.90
N ASP A 144 -12.81 15.36 2.00
CA ASP A 144 -13.05 15.26 0.57
C ASP A 144 -12.35 14.04 -0.04
N LEU A 145 -11.11 13.75 0.35
CA LEU A 145 -10.40 12.54 -0.10
C LEU A 145 -11.05 11.26 0.44
N ILE A 146 -11.31 11.23 1.76
CA ILE A 146 -11.85 10.05 2.43
C ILE A 146 -13.24 9.72 1.86
N PHE A 147 -14.12 10.71 1.76
CA PHE A 147 -15.49 10.46 1.31
C PHE A 147 -15.54 10.15 -0.18
N ARG A 148 -14.72 10.81 -1.00
CA ARG A 148 -14.63 10.50 -2.42
C ARG A 148 -14.14 9.07 -2.68
N MET A 149 -13.26 8.55 -1.82
CA MET A 149 -12.69 7.21 -1.98
C MET A 149 -13.55 6.11 -1.32
N LEU A 150 -13.95 6.29 -0.06
CA LEU A 150 -14.48 5.24 0.81
C LEU A 150 -16.00 5.29 0.99
N VAL A 151 -16.67 6.35 0.56
CA VAL A 151 -18.11 6.52 0.78
C VAL A 151 -18.87 6.36 -0.54
N GLN A 152 -19.90 5.54 -0.52
CA GLN A 152 -20.79 5.32 -1.66
C GLN A 152 -21.95 6.31 -1.65
N GLU A 153 -22.48 6.66 -0.47
CA GLU A 153 -23.64 7.52 -0.31
C GLU A 153 -23.67 8.14 1.10
N ILE A 154 -24.17 9.39 1.19
CA ILE A 154 -24.36 10.09 2.46
C ILE A 154 -25.74 10.76 2.44
N ASN A 155 -26.65 10.33 3.32
CA ASN A 155 -28.03 10.81 3.38
C ASN A 155 -28.72 10.91 1.99
N GLY A 156 -28.63 9.87 1.16
CA GLY A 156 -29.19 9.89 -0.19
C GLY A 156 -28.33 10.56 -1.26
N VAL A 157 -27.28 11.31 -0.90
CA VAL A 157 -26.37 11.95 -1.86
C VAL A 157 -25.32 10.94 -2.30
N ARG A 158 -25.42 10.48 -3.55
CA ARG A 158 -24.61 9.38 -4.09
C ARG A 158 -23.29 9.87 -4.65
N ASN A 159 -22.23 9.15 -4.30
CA ASN A 159 -20.93 9.26 -4.95
C ASN A 159 -20.95 8.52 -6.30
N ARG A 160 -20.04 8.89 -7.20
CA ARG A 160 -19.79 8.17 -8.45
C ARG A 160 -19.46 6.71 -8.19
N PHE A 161 -19.54 5.88 -9.21
CA PHE A 161 -18.96 4.54 -9.22
C PHE A 161 -18.57 4.19 -10.66
N GLY A 162 -17.29 3.96 -10.92
CA GLY A 162 -16.75 3.75 -12.27
C GLY A 162 -16.77 2.31 -12.78
N GLY A 163 -17.12 1.33 -11.95
CA GLY A 163 -17.14 -0.08 -12.37
C GLY A 163 -18.15 -0.34 -13.48
N GLU A 164 -17.71 -0.90 -14.61
CA GLU A 164 -18.49 -1.03 -15.85
C GLU A 164 -19.91 -1.57 -15.65
N ALA A 165 -20.08 -2.59 -14.78
CA ALA A 165 -21.38 -3.22 -14.52
C ALA A 165 -22.39 -2.30 -13.77
N ARG A 166 -21.92 -1.29 -13.04
CA ARG A 166 -22.75 -0.38 -12.22
C ARG A 166 -22.34 1.09 -12.41
N ALA A 167 -21.80 1.42 -13.59
CA ALA A 167 -21.21 2.73 -13.83
C ALA A 167 -22.25 3.84 -13.61
N ARG A 168 -21.89 4.84 -12.80
CA ARG A 168 -22.74 6.01 -12.51
C ARG A 168 -21.88 7.21 -12.16
N SER A 169 -22.30 8.39 -12.58
CA SER A 169 -21.75 9.65 -12.09
C SER A 169 -22.26 9.98 -10.68
N ALA A 170 -21.55 10.84 -9.98
CA ALA A 170 -21.99 11.35 -8.69
C ALA A 170 -23.25 12.21 -8.84
N ASP A 171 -24.08 12.27 -7.80
CA ASP A 171 -25.18 13.23 -7.77
C ASP A 171 -24.59 14.67 -7.81
N PRO A 172 -25.29 15.65 -8.43
CA PRO A 172 -24.77 17.01 -8.66
C PRO A 172 -24.21 17.70 -7.42
N GLU A 173 -24.81 17.41 -6.26
CA GLU A 173 -24.48 18.04 -4.98
C GLU A 173 -23.25 17.43 -4.31
N PHE A 174 -22.81 16.23 -4.73
CA PHE A 174 -21.79 15.45 -4.02
C PHE A 174 -20.44 16.17 -3.93
N TYR A 175 -19.86 16.63 -5.06
CA TYR A 175 -18.58 17.34 -5.01
C TYR A 175 -18.69 18.69 -4.29
N ALA A 176 -19.85 19.34 -4.41
CA ALA A 176 -20.12 20.60 -3.75
C ALA A 176 -20.26 20.42 -2.22
N LEU A 177 -20.80 19.29 -1.76
CA LEU A 177 -20.82 18.85 -0.37
C LEU A 177 -19.39 18.63 0.14
N LEU A 178 -18.58 17.86 -0.57
CA LEU A 178 -17.19 17.57 -0.17
C LEU A 178 -16.35 18.84 -0.03
N HIS A 179 -16.46 19.77 -0.98
CA HIS A 179 -15.77 21.06 -0.92
C HIS A 179 -16.13 21.86 0.33
N ARG A 180 -17.42 21.92 0.68
CA ARG A 180 -17.91 22.61 1.88
C ARG A 180 -17.43 21.91 3.15
N MET A 181 -17.57 20.59 3.23
CA MET A 181 -17.07 19.80 4.36
C MET A 181 -15.58 20.00 4.56
N ARG A 182 -14.79 20.07 3.48
CA ARG A 182 -13.34 20.32 3.54
C ARG A 182 -13.01 21.72 4.08
N LYS A 183 -13.75 22.75 3.69
CA LYS A 183 -13.60 24.10 4.27
C LYS A 183 -13.91 24.13 5.76
N ILE A 184 -15.01 23.50 6.18
CA ILE A 184 -15.39 23.40 7.60
C ILE A 184 -14.32 22.61 8.38
N GLN A 185 -13.83 21.50 7.83
CA GLN A 185 -12.75 20.71 8.44
C GLN A 185 -11.47 21.52 8.60
N SER A 186 -11.06 22.25 7.56
CA SER A 186 -9.83 23.07 7.57
C SER A 186 -9.93 24.23 8.55
N ALA A 187 -11.14 24.73 8.81
CA ALA A 187 -11.42 25.70 9.87
C ALA A 187 -11.42 25.08 11.28
N GLY A 188 -11.27 23.76 11.43
CA GLY A 188 -11.34 23.06 12.72
C GLY A 188 -12.74 23.05 13.32
N ALA A 189 -13.77 23.16 12.48
CA ALA A 189 -15.17 23.26 12.87
C ALA A 189 -15.92 21.92 12.79
N ILE A 190 -15.24 20.83 12.43
CA ILE A 190 -15.77 19.47 12.56
C ILE A 190 -15.21 18.87 13.85
N GLY A 191 -16.09 18.62 14.81
CA GLY A 191 -15.81 17.84 16.00
C GLY A 191 -16.40 16.44 15.87
N LEU A 192 -15.65 15.43 16.30
CA LEU A 192 -16.11 14.05 16.37
C LEU A 192 -16.10 13.60 17.82
N ARG A 193 -17.17 12.94 18.25
CA ARG A 193 -17.25 12.31 19.58
C ARG A 193 -17.74 10.89 19.39
N VAL A 194 -16.87 9.91 19.64
CA VAL A 194 -17.28 8.51 19.68
C VAL A 194 -17.80 8.21 21.08
N SER A 195 -19.05 7.79 21.19
CA SER A 195 -19.64 7.32 22.44
C SER A 195 -20.03 5.85 22.29
N LYS A 196 -19.67 5.03 23.27
CA LYS A 196 -20.17 3.65 23.34
C LYS A 196 -21.50 3.68 24.06
N ILE A 197 -22.60 3.58 23.32
CA ILE A 197 -23.94 3.42 23.89
C ILE A 197 -24.38 2.00 23.58
N ASP A 198 -24.63 1.19 24.61
CA ASP A 198 -25.23 -0.16 24.52
C ASP A 198 -24.59 -1.11 23.48
N LYS A 199 -23.26 -1.22 23.50
CA LYS A 199 -22.45 -2.06 22.59
C LYS A 199 -22.46 -1.65 21.11
N LEU A 200 -23.16 -0.58 20.74
CA LEU A 200 -23.06 0.06 19.43
C LEU A 200 -22.08 1.25 19.53
N GLU A 201 -21.10 1.31 18.63
CA GLU A 201 -20.26 2.50 18.46
C GLU A 201 -21.11 3.60 17.84
N ALA A 202 -21.70 4.47 18.67
CA ALA A 202 -22.41 5.65 18.20
C ALA A 202 -21.40 6.78 18.02
N ALA A 203 -21.13 7.15 16.78
CA ALA A 203 -20.26 8.26 16.51
C ALA A 203 -21.09 9.53 16.28
N LEU A 204 -20.80 10.58 17.04
CA LEU A 204 -21.45 11.87 16.93
C LEU A 204 -20.58 12.79 16.08
N MET A 205 -21.17 13.38 15.06
CA MET A 205 -20.57 14.48 14.32
C MET A 205 -21.17 15.80 14.82
N VAL A 206 -20.29 16.72 15.20
CA VAL A 206 -20.62 18.05 15.69
C VAL A 206 -20.04 19.06 14.73
N PHE A 207 -20.90 19.85 14.10
CA PHE A 207 -20.45 21.04 13.39
C PHE A 207 -20.37 22.19 14.38
N ARG A 208 -19.16 22.47 14.88
CA ARG A 208 -18.92 23.59 15.78
C ARG A 208 -18.96 24.87 14.96
N GLY A 209 -19.97 25.70 15.20
CA GLY A 209 -19.87 27.10 14.83
C GLY A 209 -18.70 27.71 15.61
N LYS A 210 -17.61 28.03 14.92
CA LYS A 210 -16.69 29.04 15.45
C LYS A 210 -17.43 30.39 15.40
N ARG A 211 -16.92 31.44 16.05
CA ARG A 211 -17.40 32.83 15.87
C ARG A 211 -17.15 33.37 14.44
N ASP A 212 -17.06 32.49 13.44
CA ASP A 212 -16.81 32.82 12.04
C ASP A 212 -18.11 32.61 11.25
N PRO A 213 -18.82 33.70 10.87
CA PRO A 213 -20.05 33.62 10.11
C PRO A 213 -19.93 32.85 8.79
N ALA A 214 -18.75 32.82 8.17
CA ALA A 214 -18.56 32.11 6.91
C ALA A 214 -18.64 30.58 7.09
N VAL A 215 -18.16 30.06 8.23
CA VAL A 215 -18.22 28.63 8.55
C VAL A 215 -19.65 28.22 8.90
N ASP A 216 -20.41 29.08 9.56
CA ASP A 216 -21.82 28.83 9.88
C ASP A 216 -22.70 28.74 8.63
N VAL A 217 -22.45 29.60 7.63
CA VAL A 217 -23.13 29.52 6.33
C VAL A 217 -22.81 28.18 5.65
N LEU A 218 -21.55 27.77 5.60
CA LEU A 218 -21.14 26.49 5.02
C LEU A 218 -21.79 25.30 5.76
N ALA A 219 -21.83 25.35 7.10
CA ALA A 219 -22.47 24.30 7.90
C ALA A 219 -23.98 24.24 7.63
N GLY A 220 -24.64 25.39 7.47
CA GLY A 220 -26.05 25.47 7.07
C GLY A 220 -26.31 24.86 5.69
N GLU A 221 -25.44 25.12 4.71
CA GLU A 221 -25.54 24.49 3.39
C GLU A 221 -25.33 22.97 3.44
N VAL A 222 -24.35 22.49 4.22
CA VAL A 222 -24.13 21.05 4.42
C VAL A 222 -25.36 20.41 5.06
N ARG A 223 -25.94 21.04 6.10
CA ARG A 223 -27.18 20.55 6.73
C ARG A 223 -28.33 20.50 5.72
N LYS A 224 -28.48 21.51 4.87
CA LYS A 224 -29.51 21.56 3.82
C LYS A 224 -29.36 20.43 2.81
N ILE A 225 -28.14 20.20 2.30
CA ILE A 225 -27.86 19.13 1.33
C ILE A 225 -28.16 17.75 1.96
N LEU A 226 -27.78 17.55 3.21
CA LEU A 226 -27.96 16.27 3.91
C LEU A 226 -29.35 16.09 4.55
N GLY A 227 -30.28 17.05 4.39
CA GLY A 227 -31.61 16.99 5.00
C GLY A 227 -31.61 17.00 6.53
N LEU A 228 -30.62 17.65 7.15
CA LEU A 228 -30.41 17.69 8.59
C LEU A 228 -31.13 18.86 9.25
N ASN A 229 -31.49 18.67 10.52
CA ASN A 229 -32.11 19.69 11.35
C ASN A 229 -31.17 20.92 11.48
N PRO A 230 -31.61 22.13 11.09
CA PRO A 230 -30.75 23.31 11.10
C PRO A 230 -30.34 23.76 12.51
N GLN A 231 -31.12 23.39 13.53
CA GLN A 231 -30.94 23.80 14.93
C GLN A 231 -30.26 22.73 15.78
N ALA A 232 -30.07 21.51 15.25
CA ALA A 232 -29.39 20.45 16.00
C ALA A 232 -27.88 20.73 16.11
N ALA A 233 -27.34 20.54 17.31
CA ALA A 233 -25.91 20.68 17.59
C ALA A 233 -25.13 19.38 17.32
N GLU A 234 -25.79 18.23 17.44
CA GLU A 234 -25.16 16.91 17.35
C GLU A 234 -25.96 16.02 16.39
N PHE A 235 -25.24 15.26 15.57
CA PHE A 235 -25.82 14.32 14.62
C PHE A 235 -25.23 12.92 14.84
N ASN A 236 -26.10 11.91 14.92
CA ASN A 236 -25.69 10.51 15.03
C ASN A 236 -25.21 10.01 13.67
N VAL A 237 -23.99 9.50 13.58
CA VAL A 237 -23.49 8.84 12.39
C VAL A 237 -23.82 7.36 12.46
N VAL A 238 -24.50 6.86 11.43
CA VAL A 238 -24.96 5.48 11.33
C VAL A 238 -24.52 4.87 10.02
N TYR A 239 -24.34 3.54 9.99
CA TYR A 239 -24.13 2.83 8.74
C TYR A 239 -25.46 2.65 8.00
N GLY A 240 -25.54 3.11 6.75
CA GLY A 240 -26.74 2.97 5.91
C GLY A 240 -26.83 4.04 4.83
N ALA A 241 -27.70 3.82 3.84
CA ALA A 241 -27.95 4.78 2.77
C ALA A 241 -28.95 5.89 3.19
N ILE A 242 -29.94 5.51 3.99
CA ILE A 242 -31.10 6.35 4.34
C ILE A 242 -31.10 6.61 5.85
N PRO A 243 -31.17 7.88 6.30
CA PRO A 243 -31.28 8.22 7.72
C PRO A 243 -32.70 7.95 8.24
N ARG A 244 -32.85 7.67 9.54
CA ARG A 244 -34.19 7.47 10.14
C ARG A 244 -34.90 8.79 10.46
N ASN A 245 -34.14 9.87 10.63
CA ASN A 245 -34.63 11.19 11.01
C ASN A 245 -33.63 12.29 10.62
N ASP A 246 -34.00 13.55 10.85
CA ASP A 246 -33.21 14.76 10.56
C ASP A 246 -32.04 15.00 11.52
N LYS A 247 -31.77 14.07 12.46
CA LYS A 247 -30.64 14.09 13.40
C LYS A 247 -29.63 12.96 13.14
N GLU A 248 -29.76 12.25 12.01
CA GLU A 248 -28.88 11.17 11.62
C GLU A 248 -28.13 11.48 10.32
N ILE A 249 -26.84 11.15 10.31
CA ILE A 249 -25.99 11.09 9.12
C ILE A 249 -25.77 9.60 8.81
N ALA A 250 -26.55 9.08 7.87
CA ALA A 250 -26.39 7.76 7.31
C ALA A 250 -25.27 7.76 6.26
N ILE A 251 -24.24 6.96 6.50
CA ILE A 251 -23.10 6.78 5.60
C ILE A 251 -23.09 5.33 5.10
N LEU A 252 -23.26 5.16 3.79
CA LEU A 252 -23.03 3.88 3.13
C LEU A 252 -21.57 3.87 2.65
N THR A 253 -20.77 3.00 3.22
CA THR A 253 -19.35 2.88 2.91
C THR A 253 -19.09 1.81 1.86
N ARG A 254 -17.98 1.96 1.14
CA ARG A 254 -17.52 1.00 0.13
C ARG A 254 -16.71 -0.11 0.79
N SER A 255 -16.79 -1.30 0.21
CA SER A 255 -15.82 -2.36 0.44
C SER A 255 -14.48 -2.05 -0.24
N PHE A 256 -13.39 -2.70 0.17
CA PHE A 256 -12.10 -2.49 -0.49
C PHE A 256 -12.14 -2.89 -1.97
N LEU A 257 -12.88 -3.96 -2.32
CA LEU A 257 -13.10 -4.33 -3.72
C LEU A 257 -13.73 -3.17 -4.50
N GLU A 258 -14.78 -2.55 -3.97
CA GLU A 258 -15.46 -1.45 -4.63
C GLU A 258 -14.57 -0.22 -4.79
N VAL A 259 -13.71 0.05 -3.81
CA VAL A 259 -12.69 1.12 -3.93
C VAL A 259 -11.74 0.80 -5.08
N ILE A 260 -11.23 -0.44 -5.17
CA ILE A 260 -10.35 -0.82 -6.28
C ILE A 260 -11.08 -0.72 -7.60
N VAL A 261 -12.29 -1.27 -7.72
CA VAL A 261 -13.08 -1.25 -8.95
C VAL A 261 -13.30 0.19 -9.43
N ASP A 262 -13.69 1.10 -8.54
CA ASP A 262 -13.88 2.52 -8.87
C ASP A 262 -12.58 3.20 -9.32
N LEU A 263 -11.47 2.98 -8.60
CA LEU A 263 -10.16 3.55 -8.97
C LEU A 263 -9.60 2.95 -10.26
N SER A 264 -9.88 1.68 -10.53
CA SER A 264 -9.42 0.98 -11.73
C SER A 264 -10.05 1.55 -12.99
N ALA A 265 -11.30 2.04 -12.91
CA ALA A 265 -12.00 2.64 -14.05
C ALA A 265 -11.30 3.89 -14.62
N ASP A 266 -10.55 4.60 -13.77
CA ASP A 266 -9.76 5.78 -14.13
C ASP A 266 -8.41 5.44 -14.80
N ILE A 267 -8.04 4.15 -14.90
CA ILE A 267 -6.77 3.72 -15.53
C ILE A 267 -6.81 4.04 -17.02
N GLU A 268 -5.75 4.69 -17.51
CA GLU A 268 -5.54 4.93 -18.93
C GLU A 268 -5.21 3.62 -19.64
N VAL A 269 -5.99 3.26 -20.64
CA VAL A 269 -5.79 2.05 -21.43
C VAL A 269 -5.45 2.39 -22.88
N PRO A 270 -4.63 1.58 -23.58
CA PRO A 270 -4.35 1.79 -25.00
C PRO A 270 -5.63 1.75 -25.83
N ALA A 271 -5.76 2.66 -26.80
CA ALA A 271 -6.93 2.72 -27.69
C ALA A 271 -7.22 1.39 -28.41
N VAL A 272 -6.15 0.69 -28.84
CA VAL A 272 -6.24 -0.63 -29.48
C VAL A 272 -6.95 -1.65 -28.59
N HIS A 273 -6.73 -1.63 -27.27
CA HIS A 273 -7.40 -2.56 -26.35
C HIS A 273 -8.90 -2.28 -26.25
N VAL A 274 -9.32 -1.01 -26.41
CA VAL A 274 -10.72 -0.60 -26.42
C VAL A 274 -11.38 -1.01 -27.74
N GLU A 275 -10.72 -0.74 -28.87
CA GLU A 275 -11.19 -1.12 -30.21
C GLU A 275 -11.38 -2.64 -30.35
N GLU A 276 -10.46 -3.42 -29.77
CA GLU A 276 -10.54 -4.88 -29.74
C GLU A 276 -11.48 -5.42 -28.65
N LYS A 277 -12.18 -4.55 -27.90
CA LYS A 277 -13.12 -4.91 -26.82
C LYS A 277 -12.50 -5.75 -25.70
N ARG A 278 -11.20 -5.60 -25.46
CA ARG A 278 -10.50 -6.23 -24.32
C ARG A 278 -10.81 -5.52 -23.01
N VAL A 279 -11.21 -4.26 -23.09
CA VAL A 279 -11.46 -3.35 -21.97
C VAL A 279 -12.37 -2.22 -22.44
N GLY A 280 -13.26 -1.69 -21.59
CA GLY A 280 -14.03 -0.50 -21.94
C GLY A 280 -13.17 0.76 -22.06
N PRO A 281 -13.69 1.90 -22.55
CA PRO A 281 -12.96 3.17 -22.56
C PRO A 281 -12.65 3.66 -21.14
N THR A 282 -11.56 4.42 -20.96
CA THR A 282 -11.23 5.05 -19.68
C THR A 282 -12.38 5.96 -19.22
N HIS A 283 -12.81 5.78 -17.97
CA HIS A 283 -13.93 6.54 -17.43
C HIS A 283 -13.55 8.02 -17.26
N MET A 284 -14.45 8.92 -17.67
CA MET A 284 -14.29 10.35 -17.48
C MET A 284 -15.49 10.91 -16.72
N GLU A 285 -15.23 11.32 -15.48
CA GLU A 285 -16.24 11.94 -14.64
C GLU A 285 -16.31 13.46 -14.92
N ARG A 286 -17.53 13.99 -15.01
CA ARG A 286 -17.77 15.42 -15.21
C ARG A 286 -18.79 15.96 -14.21
N THR A 287 -18.65 17.22 -13.84
CA THR A 287 -19.68 17.95 -13.10
C THR A 287 -20.88 18.25 -14.01
N VAL A 288 -21.98 18.69 -13.40
CA VAL A 288 -23.14 19.23 -14.16
C VAL A 288 -22.75 20.43 -15.02
N THR A 289 -21.76 21.21 -14.61
CA THR A 289 -21.21 22.35 -15.37
C THR A 289 -20.27 21.94 -16.50
N GLY A 290 -20.01 20.64 -16.67
CA GLY A 290 -19.14 20.09 -17.72
C GLY A 290 -17.65 20.06 -17.36
N GLU A 291 -17.27 20.48 -16.16
CA GLU A 291 -15.89 20.44 -15.68
C GLU A 291 -15.44 19.00 -15.46
N THR A 292 -14.27 18.64 -15.96
CA THR A 292 -13.72 17.29 -15.79
C THR A 292 -13.20 17.11 -14.37
N ILE A 293 -13.71 16.10 -13.68
CA ILE A 293 -13.25 15.71 -12.36
C ILE A 293 -11.99 14.85 -12.52
N LYS A 294 -10.85 15.38 -12.07
CA LYS A 294 -9.56 14.67 -12.15
C LYS A 294 -9.60 13.34 -11.39
N PRO A 295 -9.02 12.26 -11.92
CA PRO A 295 -8.95 10.98 -11.21
C PRO A 295 -8.19 11.11 -9.89
N LEU A 296 -8.48 10.22 -8.93
CA LEU A 296 -7.80 10.20 -7.63
C LEU A 296 -6.35 9.73 -7.76
N ILE A 297 -6.11 8.73 -8.62
CA ILE A 297 -4.79 8.19 -8.93
C ILE A 297 -4.68 8.17 -10.45
N HIS A 298 -3.62 8.77 -10.98
CA HIS A 298 -3.35 8.78 -12.40
C HIS A 298 -2.42 7.62 -12.74
N ILE A 299 -2.99 6.57 -13.32
CA ILE A 299 -2.27 5.38 -13.77
C ILE A 299 -2.22 5.42 -15.29
N ARG A 300 -1.01 5.50 -15.83
CA ARG A 300 -0.72 5.65 -17.25
C ARG A 300 -0.47 4.31 -17.91
N SER A 301 -0.53 4.27 -19.25
CA SER A 301 -0.13 3.12 -20.05
C SER A 301 0.79 3.47 -21.23
N SER A 302 1.65 2.52 -21.61
CA SER A 302 2.71 2.67 -22.63
C SER A 302 3.14 1.29 -23.11
N SER A 303 3.54 1.21 -24.38
CA SER A 303 4.18 0.02 -24.95
C SER A 303 5.60 -0.20 -24.41
N GLU A 304 6.29 0.87 -24.04
CA GLU A 304 7.66 0.84 -23.52
C GLU A 304 7.70 1.03 -22.01
N LYS A 305 8.67 0.39 -21.35
CA LYS A 305 8.85 0.50 -19.91
C LYS A 305 9.26 1.93 -19.52
N PRO A 306 8.54 2.61 -18.62
CA PRO A 306 8.91 3.94 -18.14
C PRO A 306 10.23 3.91 -17.34
N GLY A 307 11.04 4.96 -17.48
CA GLY A 307 12.28 5.12 -16.72
C GLY A 307 12.05 5.51 -15.26
N ASP A 308 11.21 6.53 -15.02
CA ASP A 308 10.97 7.12 -13.69
C ASP A 308 9.55 6.81 -13.19
N ALA A 309 9.33 5.57 -12.74
CA ALA A 309 8.05 5.12 -12.20
C ALA A 309 8.13 4.87 -10.68
N PHE A 310 7.12 5.33 -9.95
CA PHE A 310 6.94 4.99 -8.54
C PHE A 310 6.64 3.50 -8.34
N VAL A 311 5.85 2.95 -9.27
CA VAL A 311 5.51 1.54 -9.41
C VAL A 311 5.11 1.30 -10.87
N VAL A 312 5.51 0.16 -11.43
CA VAL A 312 5.22 -0.23 -12.81
C VAL A 312 4.89 -1.72 -12.88
N VAL A 313 3.88 -2.08 -13.66
CA VAL A 313 3.51 -3.49 -13.87
C VAL A 313 3.30 -3.78 -15.37
N PRO A 314 3.87 -4.87 -15.90
CA PRO A 314 3.54 -5.33 -17.25
C PRO A 314 2.22 -6.12 -17.24
N TYR A 315 1.35 -5.87 -18.21
CA TYR A 315 0.12 -6.62 -18.43
C TYR A 315 -0.29 -6.58 -19.91
N ARG A 316 -0.48 -7.76 -20.54
CA ARG A 316 -0.88 -7.91 -21.96
C ARG A 316 -0.09 -7.00 -22.93
N ASN A 317 1.25 -7.11 -22.90
CA ASN A 317 2.19 -6.35 -23.73
C ASN A 317 2.17 -4.82 -23.54
N THR A 318 1.60 -4.34 -22.44
CA THR A 318 1.57 -2.92 -22.07
C THR A 318 2.12 -2.76 -20.65
N TYR A 319 2.82 -1.66 -20.40
CA TYR A 319 3.24 -1.26 -19.05
C TYR A 319 2.23 -0.27 -18.49
N PHE A 320 1.80 -0.51 -17.24
CA PHE A 320 0.97 0.41 -16.47
C PHE A 320 1.79 0.95 -15.30
N TRP A 321 1.76 2.26 -15.05
CA TRP A 321 2.57 2.85 -13.98
C TRP A 321 1.97 4.11 -13.37
N ILE A 322 2.49 4.45 -12.19
CA ILE A 322 2.33 5.76 -11.56
C ILE A 322 3.66 6.50 -11.74
N ASP A 323 3.61 7.70 -12.31
CA ASP A 323 4.80 8.55 -12.53
C ASP A 323 5.40 8.96 -11.17
N ASP A 324 6.73 8.84 -11.01
CA ASP A 324 7.36 9.20 -9.74
C ASP A 324 7.28 10.71 -9.44
N ARG A 325 7.04 11.55 -10.45
CA ARG A 325 6.84 13.00 -10.27
C ARG A 325 5.41 13.35 -9.85
N ASP A 326 4.47 12.40 -9.92
CA ASP A 326 3.10 12.59 -9.47
C ASP A 326 2.95 12.32 -7.97
N LEU A 327 3.32 13.33 -7.17
CA LEU A 327 3.25 13.24 -5.71
C LEU A 327 1.83 12.98 -5.19
N MET A 328 0.79 13.48 -5.86
CA MET A 328 -0.59 13.29 -5.41
C MET A 328 -1.04 11.85 -5.62
N SER A 329 -0.80 11.28 -6.80
CA SER A 329 -1.08 9.86 -7.05
C SER A 329 -0.30 8.96 -6.09
N LYS A 330 0.97 9.26 -5.81
CA LYS A 330 1.77 8.51 -4.82
C LYS A 330 1.16 8.54 -3.42
N LYS A 331 0.74 9.72 -2.95
CA LYS A 331 0.11 9.88 -1.62
C LYS A 331 -1.20 9.11 -1.53
N ILE A 332 -2.04 9.20 -2.56
CA ILE A 332 -3.35 8.56 -2.58
C ILE A 332 -3.22 7.04 -2.72
N PHE A 333 -2.29 6.56 -3.55
CA PHE A 333 -1.96 5.13 -3.65
C PHE A 333 -1.43 4.56 -2.33
N SER A 334 -0.54 5.29 -1.66
CA SER A 334 -0.02 4.87 -0.34
C SER A 334 -1.11 4.90 0.73
N PHE A 335 -2.02 5.88 0.69
CA PHE A 335 -3.19 5.94 1.56
C PHE A 335 -4.14 4.76 1.34
N LEU A 336 -4.37 4.35 0.08
CA LEU A 336 -5.15 3.17 -0.26
C LEU A 336 -4.55 1.90 0.37
N MET A 337 -3.23 1.73 0.29
CA MET A 337 -2.54 0.61 0.95
C MET A 337 -2.71 0.66 2.48
N PHE A 338 -2.62 1.84 3.08
CA PHE A 338 -2.88 2.00 4.52
C PHE A 338 -4.32 1.61 4.90
N VAL A 339 -5.32 2.04 4.14
CA VAL A 339 -6.72 1.66 4.36
C VAL A 339 -6.90 0.14 4.26
N PHE A 340 -6.23 -0.52 3.31
CA PHE A 340 -6.28 -1.98 3.18
C PHE A 340 -5.83 -2.69 4.46
N THR A 341 -4.71 -2.25 5.06
CA THR A 341 -4.20 -2.84 6.30
C THR A 341 -5.16 -2.67 7.48
N LEU A 342 -5.93 -1.58 7.52
CA LEU A 342 -6.93 -1.34 8.55
C LEU A 342 -8.11 -2.32 8.44
N VAL A 343 -8.45 -2.75 7.22
CA VAL A 343 -9.53 -3.71 6.96
C VAL A 343 -9.06 -5.15 7.19
N GLU A 344 -7.79 -5.46 6.87
CA GLU A 344 -7.21 -6.79 7.05
C GLU A 344 -6.96 -7.16 8.52
N THR A 345 -6.66 -6.18 9.38
CA THR A 345 -6.30 -6.38 10.81
C THR A 345 -7.50 -6.67 11.73
N GLY A 346 -8.69 -6.90 11.18
CA GLY A 346 -9.93 -7.18 11.94
C GLY A 346 -9.93 -8.46 12.79
N GLU A 347 -8.92 -9.33 12.70
CA GLU A 347 -8.74 -10.49 13.58
C GLU A 347 -7.41 -10.45 14.33
N LYS A 348 -7.46 -10.85 15.61
CA LYS A 348 -6.27 -11.17 16.42
C LYS A 348 -5.43 -12.15 15.62
N GLY A 349 -4.27 -11.68 15.14
CA GLY A 349 -3.36 -12.47 14.31
C GLY A 349 -3.14 -13.85 14.91
N THR A 350 -3.21 -14.88 14.06
CA THR A 350 -2.72 -16.21 14.38
C THR A 350 -1.32 -16.09 14.96
N THR A 351 -1.15 -16.52 16.21
CA THR A 351 0.16 -16.58 16.87
C THR A 351 1.15 -17.28 15.94
N PRO A 352 2.31 -16.65 15.63
CA PRO A 352 3.27 -17.27 14.73
C PRO A 352 3.74 -18.59 15.32
N ILE A 353 3.47 -19.69 14.60
CA ILE A 353 4.03 -21.00 14.94
C ILE A 353 5.47 -20.98 14.43
N VAL A 354 6.41 -20.70 15.33
CA VAL A 354 7.83 -20.83 15.06
C VAL A 354 8.19 -22.31 15.03
N THR A 355 8.31 -22.90 13.85
CA THR A 355 8.96 -24.21 13.68
C THR A 355 10.44 -23.98 13.38
N VAL A 356 11.27 -24.15 14.41
CA VAL A 356 12.74 -24.20 14.25
C VAL A 356 13.10 -25.61 13.75
N PRO A 357 13.90 -25.76 12.67
CA PRO A 357 14.43 -27.07 12.28
C PRO A 357 15.42 -27.54 13.36
N THR A 358 15.16 -28.69 13.96
CA THR A 358 16.17 -29.46 14.69
C THR A 358 16.87 -30.39 13.69
N GLY A 359 18.07 -30.01 13.24
CA GLY A 359 18.90 -30.82 12.36
C GLY A 359 20.21 -30.14 12.04
#